data_AF-A0A961F7G5-F1
#
_entry.id   AF-A0A961F7G5-F1
#
_cell.length_a   1.000
_cell.length_b   1.000
_cell.length_c   1.000
_cell.angle_alpha   90.00
_cell.angle_beta   90.00
_cell.angle_gamma   90.00
#
_symmetry.space_group_name_H-M   'P 1'
#
loop_
_entity.id
_entity.type
_entity.pdbx_description
1 polymer ?
#
loop_
_entity_poly.entity_id
_entity_poly.type
_entity_poly.pdbx_seq_one_letter_code
_entity_poly.pdbx_strand_id
1 'polypeptide(L)'
;MTGLLPILLALGLLMLLAFRGVTLLILAPLMALLAAALSGALPLLGSYTQIFMTNTGDFIIAFFPLFLLGAIFGKLMDDSGAARSIGHWIIGKLGAEKAVLAVVLVCALLTYGGVSLFVVAFAIYPIAVALFRDANVPKRLIPGALALGAFAFTMSAMPGSPAIPNAIPMPFFGTTAFAAPGLGLIASAIMLGLGMLWLNRRVAQASASGEGYGQHEDNVPETTPEMREITQTEG
;
A
#
# COMPACT_ATOMS: atom_id res chain seq x y z
N MET A 1 13.90 28.13 17.93
CA MET A 1 12.79 27.19 18.22
C MET A 1 11.43 27.67 17.67
N THR A 2 11.26 28.96 17.37
CA THR A 2 10.01 29.54 16.84
C THR A 2 9.62 29.08 15.43
N GLY A 3 10.58 28.69 14.56
CA GLY A 3 10.29 28.21 13.21
C GLY A 3 9.77 26.77 13.12
N LEU A 4 9.94 25.95 14.17
CA LEU A 4 9.50 24.55 14.16
C LEU A 4 8.00 24.42 14.45
N LEU A 5 7.47 25.31 15.28
CA LEU A 5 6.08 25.29 15.72
C LEU A 5 5.08 25.50 14.55
N PRO A 6 5.28 26.49 13.64
CA PRO A 6 4.48 26.62 12.41
C PRO A 6 4.45 25.35 11.57
N ILE A 7 5.60 24.70 11.40
CA ILE A 7 5.74 23.49 10.58
C ILE A 7 4.98 22.33 11.23
N LEU A 8 5.15 22.11 12.54
CA LEU A 8 4.45 21.05 13.27
C LEU A 8 2.93 21.28 13.27
N LEU A 9 2.48 22.53 13.41
CA LEU A 9 1.06 22.87 13.36
C LEU A 9 0.46 22.64 11.98
N ALA A 10 1.14 23.10 10.92
CA ALA A 10 0.71 22.88 9.54
C ALA A 10 0.69 21.37 9.20
N LEU A 11 1.70 20.61 9.64
CA LEU A 11 1.76 19.16 9.44
C LEU A 11 0.64 18.43 10.20
N GLY A 12 0.40 18.80 11.46
CA GLY A 12 -0.68 18.21 12.26
C GLY A 12 -2.06 18.49 11.65
N LEU A 13 -2.28 19.71 11.17
CA LEU A 13 -3.52 20.08 10.49
C LEU A 13 -3.67 19.36 9.14
N LEU A 14 -2.57 19.21 8.39
CA LEU A 14 -2.53 18.42 7.16
C LEU A 14 -2.97 16.97 7.42
N MET A 15 -2.38 16.32 8.43
CA MET A 15 -2.74 14.95 8.79
C MET A 15 -4.21 14.85 9.20
N LEU A 16 -4.68 15.74 10.07
CA LEU A 16 -6.05 15.73 10.58
C LEU A 16 -7.11 15.95 9.48
N LEU A 17 -6.84 16.85 8.53
CA LEU A 17 -7.75 17.12 7.42
C LEU A 17 -7.66 16.03 6.33
N ALA A 18 -6.49 15.44 6.10
CA ALA A 18 -6.34 14.29 5.21
C ALA A 18 -7.14 13.07 5.70
N PHE A 19 -7.12 12.79 7.02
CA PHE A 19 -7.97 11.73 7.60
C PHE A 19 -9.47 12.04 7.53
N ARG A 20 -9.86 13.31 7.34
CA ARG A 20 -11.26 13.72 7.08
C ARG A 20 -11.64 13.70 5.60
N GLY A 21 -10.77 13.19 4.72
CA GLY A 21 -11.06 13.01 3.30
C GLY A 21 -10.82 14.25 2.44
N VAL A 22 -10.18 15.30 2.98
CA VAL A 22 -9.77 16.46 2.16
C VAL A 22 -8.59 16.05 1.28
N THR A 23 -8.67 16.34 -0.02
CA THR A 23 -7.61 15.96 -0.98
C THR A 23 -6.27 16.61 -0.63
N LEU A 24 -5.21 15.79 -0.63
CA LEU A 24 -3.83 16.22 -0.42
C LEU A 24 -3.36 17.21 -1.49
N LEU A 25 -3.95 17.17 -2.70
CA LEU A 25 -3.64 18.09 -3.78
C LEU A 25 -3.92 19.55 -3.41
N ILE A 26 -5.04 19.79 -2.71
CA ILE A 26 -5.42 21.13 -2.24
C ILE A 26 -4.73 21.42 -0.91
N LEU A 27 -4.63 20.42 -0.05
CA LEU A 27 -4.15 20.60 1.31
C LEU A 27 -2.65 20.89 1.38
N ALA A 28 -1.82 20.24 0.55
CA ALA A 28 -0.37 20.45 0.52
C ALA A 28 0.04 21.91 0.29
N PRO A 29 -0.42 22.61 -0.79
CA PRO A 29 -0.08 24.02 -0.99
C PRO A 29 -0.65 24.93 0.10
N LEU A 30 -1.86 24.66 0.59
CA LEU A 30 -2.48 25.46 1.66
C LEU A 30 -1.70 25.37 2.97
N MET A 31 -1.26 24.17 3.34
CA MET A 31 -0.50 23.94 4.57
C MET A 31 0.93 24.47 4.44
N ALA A 32 1.54 24.39 3.26
CA ALA A 32 2.82 25.04 2.99
C ALA A 32 2.72 26.57 3.12
N LEU A 33 1.67 27.18 2.58
CA LEU A 33 1.38 28.60 2.73
C LEU A 33 1.10 29.00 4.18
N LEU A 34 0.35 28.19 4.91
CA LEU A 34 0.10 28.41 6.34
C LEU A 34 1.41 28.38 7.14
N ALA A 35 2.27 27.40 6.90
CA ALA A 35 3.58 27.32 7.55
C ALA A 35 4.45 28.55 7.22
N ALA A 36 4.44 29.00 5.96
CA ALA A 36 5.15 30.20 5.54
C ALA A 36 4.59 31.48 6.19
N ALA A 37 3.27 31.62 6.27
CA ALA A 37 2.59 32.75 6.91
C ALA A 37 2.94 32.87 8.38
N LEU A 38 2.87 31.75 9.09
CA LEU A 38 3.14 31.68 10.53
C LEU A 38 4.64 31.81 10.85
N SER A 39 5.53 31.50 9.91
CA SER A 39 6.98 31.65 10.08
C SER A 39 7.47 33.08 9.83
N GLY A 40 6.71 33.91 9.11
CA GLY A 40 7.00 35.33 8.87
C GLY A 40 8.26 35.63 8.05
N ALA A 41 8.95 34.62 7.51
CA ALA A 41 10.27 34.78 6.93
C ALA A 41 10.28 35.16 5.44
N LEU A 42 9.22 34.84 4.68
CA LEU A 42 9.15 35.08 3.23
C LEU A 42 7.76 35.56 2.76
N PRO A 43 7.69 36.38 1.69
CA PRO A 43 6.42 36.73 1.04
C PRO A 43 5.64 35.48 0.60
N LEU A 44 4.35 35.40 0.93
CA LEU A 44 3.51 34.22 0.67
C LEU A 44 3.51 33.78 -0.80
N LEU A 45 3.35 34.74 -1.71
CA LEU A 45 3.35 34.46 -3.14
C LEU A 45 4.71 33.94 -3.62
N GLY A 46 5.80 34.44 -3.05
CA GLY A 46 7.16 33.95 -3.31
C GLY A 46 7.36 32.53 -2.77
N SER A 47 6.93 32.27 -1.53
CA SER A 47 6.96 30.92 -0.93
C SER A 47 6.16 29.90 -1.75
N TYR A 48 5.02 30.30 -2.30
CA TYR A 48 4.24 29.44 -3.19
C TYR A 48 4.95 29.21 -4.53
N THR A 49 5.27 30.27 -5.26
CA THR A 49 5.74 30.16 -6.66
C THR A 49 7.20 29.71 -6.77
N GLN A 50 8.08 30.17 -5.88
CA GLN A 50 9.53 29.97 -6.00
C GLN A 50 10.03 28.78 -5.17
N ILE A 51 9.34 28.44 -4.08
CA ILE A 51 9.74 27.33 -3.21
C ILE A 51 8.81 26.14 -3.43
N PHE A 52 7.53 26.25 -3.09
CA PHE A 52 6.62 25.12 -3.16
C PHE A 52 6.47 24.57 -4.59
N MET A 53 6.17 25.43 -5.56
CA MET A 53 5.96 25.00 -6.95
C MET A 53 7.23 24.47 -7.61
N THR A 54 8.39 25.10 -7.36
CA THR A 54 9.69 24.60 -7.85
C THR A 54 9.99 23.21 -7.29
N ASN A 55 9.93 23.02 -5.97
CA ASN A 55 10.17 21.72 -5.35
C ASN A 55 9.14 20.66 -5.79
N THR A 56 7.89 21.06 -6.00
CA THR A 56 6.84 20.19 -6.54
C THR A 56 7.18 19.78 -7.98
N GLY A 57 7.64 20.72 -8.81
CA GLY A 57 8.08 20.47 -10.17
C GLY A 57 9.26 19.50 -10.23
N ASP A 58 10.29 19.74 -9.42
CA ASP A 58 11.47 18.88 -9.32
C ASP A 58 11.08 17.46 -8.89
N PHE A 59 10.16 17.35 -7.93
CA PHE A 59 9.61 16.06 -7.50
C PHE A 59 8.89 15.33 -8.65
N ILE A 60 8.03 16.04 -9.40
CA ILE A 60 7.33 15.45 -10.55
C ILE A 60 8.34 14.99 -11.59
N ILE A 61 9.32 15.82 -11.96
CA ILE A 61 10.34 15.46 -12.95
C ILE A 61 11.12 14.22 -12.52
N ALA A 62 11.51 14.13 -11.25
CA ALA A 62 12.29 13.02 -10.71
C ALA A 62 11.50 11.71 -10.63
N PHE A 63 10.24 11.75 -10.20
CA PHE A 63 9.49 10.53 -9.86
C PHE A 63 8.39 10.16 -10.84
N PHE A 64 7.97 11.06 -11.73
CA PHE A 64 6.89 10.78 -12.69
C PHE A 64 7.16 9.56 -13.58
N PRO A 65 8.36 9.37 -14.19
CA PRO A 65 8.63 8.18 -14.98
C PRO A 65 8.49 6.88 -14.18
N LEU A 66 8.96 6.87 -12.93
CA LEU A 66 8.84 5.74 -12.03
C LEU A 66 7.38 5.43 -11.71
N PHE A 67 6.58 6.44 -11.39
CA PHE A 67 5.15 6.27 -11.09
C PHE A 67 4.35 5.85 -12.31
N LEU A 68 4.63 6.42 -13.49
CA LEU A 68 3.97 6.08 -14.74
C LEU A 68 4.25 4.62 -15.11
N LEU A 69 5.51 4.19 -15.08
CA LEU A 69 5.88 2.82 -15.40
C LEU A 69 5.28 1.83 -14.38
N GLY A 70 5.31 2.17 -13.09
CA GLY A 70 4.68 1.36 -12.05
C GLY A 70 3.16 1.25 -12.24
N ALA A 71 2.48 2.33 -12.63
CA ALA A 71 1.06 2.32 -12.93
C ALA A 71 0.73 1.46 -14.17
N ILE A 72 1.50 1.60 -15.25
CA ILE A 72 1.36 0.78 -16.46
C ILE A 72 1.58 -0.70 -16.14
N PHE A 73 2.65 -1.04 -15.41
CA PHE A 73 2.93 -2.41 -14.99
C PHE A 73 1.81 -2.99 -14.12
N GLY A 74 1.35 -2.23 -13.12
CA GLY A 74 0.23 -2.61 -12.28
C GLY A 74 -1.04 -2.87 -13.08
N LYS A 75 -1.33 -2.03 -14.07
CA LYS A 75 -2.49 -2.20 -14.96
C LYS A 75 -2.34 -3.40 -15.89
N LEU A 76 -1.16 -3.61 -16.46
CA LEU A 76 -0.85 -4.78 -17.29
C LEU A 76 -1.04 -6.09 -16.51
N MET A 77 -0.61 -6.13 -15.25
CA MET A 77 -0.76 -7.29 -14.36
C MET A 77 -2.23 -7.60 -14.03
N ASP A 78 -3.07 -6.56 -13.93
CA ASP A 78 -4.51 -6.68 -13.75
C ASP A 78 -5.21 -7.21 -15.02
N ASP A 79 -4.96 -6.54 -16.15
CA ASP A 79 -5.61 -6.82 -17.44
C ASP A 79 -5.26 -8.21 -17.96
N SER A 80 -3.98 -8.60 -17.85
CA SER A 80 -3.50 -9.94 -18.24
C SER A 80 -4.04 -11.06 -17.34
N GLY A 81 -4.52 -10.75 -16.13
CA GLY A 81 -4.88 -11.75 -15.13
C GLY A 81 -3.68 -12.47 -14.50
N ALA A 82 -2.45 -12.03 -14.77
CA ALA A 82 -1.24 -12.63 -14.22
C ALA A 82 -1.23 -12.64 -12.67
N ALA A 83 -1.71 -11.55 -12.05
CA ALA A 83 -1.84 -11.47 -10.59
C ALA A 83 -2.75 -12.57 -10.01
N ARG A 84 -3.86 -12.88 -10.68
CA ARG A 84 -4.78 -13.97 -10.30
C ARG A 84 -4.13 -15.34 -10.47
N SER A 85 -3.45 -15.57 -11.60
CA SER A 85 -2.77 -16.84 -11.87
C SER A 85 -1.67 -17.14 -10.84
N ILE A 86 -0.85 -16.13 -10.49
CA ILE A 86 0.19 -16.26 -9.45
C ILE A 86 -0.45 -16.55 -8.09
N GLY A 87 -1.54 -15.85 -7.75
CA GLY A 87 -2.30 -16.07 -6.52
C GLY A 87 -2.78 -17.52 -6.38
N HIS A 88 -3.47 -18.04 -7.40
CA HIS A 88 -3.96 -19.41 -7.42
C HIS A 88 -2.82 -20.44 -7.33
N TRP A 89 -1.70 -20.21 -8.00
CA TRP A 89 -0.55 -21.12 -7.95
C TRP A 89 0.08 -21.22 -6.55
N ILE A 90 0.28 -20.09 -5.87
CA ILE A 90 0.83 -20.08 -4.50
C ILE A 90 -0.11 -20.77 -3.52
N ILE A 91 -1.41 -20.48 -3.64
CA ILE A 91 -2.44 -21.06 -2.76
C ILE A 91 -2.56 -22.57 -2.97
N GLY A 92 -2.55 -23.02 -4.23
CA GLY A 92 -2.54 -24.45 -4.56
C GLY A 92 -1.35 -25.20 -3.96
N LYS A 93 -0.19 -24.54 -3.79
CA LYS A 93 0.97 -25.14 -3.13
C LYS A 93 0.91 -25.14 -1.59
N LEU A 94 0.31 -24.13 -0.98
CA LEU A 94 0.30 -23.97 0.49
C LEU A 94 -0.86 -24.70 1.17
N GLY A 95 -1.95 -24.94 0.44
CA GLY A 95 -3.16 -25.59 0.95
C GLY A 95 -4.05 -24.68 1.79
N ALA A 96 -5.32 -25.08 1.95
CA ALA A 96 -6.34 -24.31 2.67
C ALA A 96 -6.01 -24.09 4.16
N GLU A 97 -5.32 -25.03 4.80
CA GLU A 97 -4.90 -24.94 6.21
C GLU A 97 -4.02 -23.71 6.50
N LYS A 98 -3.33 -23.16 5.49
CA LYS A 98 -2.44 -22.02 5.62
C LYS A 98 -3.01 -20.76 4.97
N ALA A 99 -4.34 -20.58 5.02
CA ALA A 99 -5.07 -19.48 4.38
C ALA A 99 -4.45 -18.10 4.63
N VAL A 100 -4.20 -17.75 5.89
CA VAL A 100 -3.61 -16.44 6.25
C VAL A 100 -2.23 -16.26 5.65
N LEU A 101 -1.37 -17.27 5.78
CA LEU A 101 -0.01 -17.22 5.25
C LEU A 101 -0.01 -17.12 3.73
N ALA A 102 -0.88 -17.87 3.06
CA ALA A 102 -0.98 -17.84 1.61
C ALA A 102 -1.37 -16.45 1.10
N VAL A 103 -2.38 -15.82 1.70
CA VAL A 103 -2.77 -14.44 1.34
C VAL A 103 -1.62 -13.46 1.58
N VAL A 104 -0.94 -13.54 2.73
CA VAL A 104 0.21 -12.67 3.05
C VAL A 104 1.33 -12.83 2.02
N LEU A 105 1.69 -14.06 1.66
CA LEU A 105 2.77 -14.34 0.71
C LEU A 105 2.43 -13.93 -0.73
N VAL A 106 1.19 -14.14 -1.16
CA VAL A 106 0.71 -13.67 -2.48
C VAL A 106 0.80 -12.15 -2.55
N CYS A 107 0.28 -11.46 -1.53
CA CYS A 107 0.33 -10.00 -1.47
C CYS A 107 1.77 -9.49 -1.44
N ALA A 108 2.63 -10.15 -0.67
CA ALA A 108 4.04 -9.82 -0.59
C ALA A 108 4.74 -9.98 -1.94
N LEU A 109 4.53 -11.10 -2.63
CA LEU A 109 5.16 -11.34 -3.92
C LEU A 109 4.72 -10.33 -4.98
N LEU A 110 3.41 -10.04 -5.07
CA LEU A 110 2.88 -9.11 -6.06
C LEU A 110 3.33 -7.68 -5.79
N THR A 111 3.28 -7.24 -4.52
CA THR A 111 3.73 -5.90 -4.13
C THR A 111 5.24 -5.74 -4.35
N TYR A 112 6.03 -6.75 -3.98
CA TYR A 112 7.47 -6.74 -4.23
C TYR A 112 7.79 -6.72 -5.73
N GLY A 113 6.96 -7.38 -6.55
CA GLY A 113 7.01 -7.31 -8.00
C GLY A 113 6.64 -5.94 -8.59
N GLY A 114 6.24 -4.96 -7.78
CA GLY A 114 5.87 -3.61 -8.23
C GLY A 114 4.41 -3.46 -8.63
N VAL A 115 3.55 -4.45 -8.33
CA VAL A 115 2.11 -4.34 -8.57
C VAL A 115 1.50 -3.32 -7.61
N SER A 116 0.61 -2.47 -8.13
CA SER A 116 -0.12 -1.48 -7.33
C SER A 116 -0.90 -2.13 -6.19
N LEU A 117 -0.85 -1.52 -5.01
CA LEU A 117 -1.57 -1.96 -3.81
C LEU A 117 -3.08 -2.10 -4.05
N PHE A 118 -3.67 -1.20 -4.84
CA PHE A 118 -5.09 -1.26 -5.21
C PHE A 118 -5.40 -2.50 -6.06
N VAL A 119 -4.55 -2.80 -7.04
CA VAL A 119 -4.68 -3.99 -7.89
C VAL A 119 -4.52 -5.26 -7.05
N VAL A 120 -3.52 -5.31 -6.15
CA VAL A 120 -3.33 -6.45 -5.24
C VAL A 120 -4.57 -6.65 -4.38
N ALA A 121 -5.13 -5.59 -3.79
CA ALA A 121 -6.35 -5.70 -2.99
C ALA A 121 -7.51 -6.28 -3.80
N PHE A 122 -7.82 -5.73 -4.98
CA PHE A 122 -8.96 -6.21 -5.78
C PHE A 122 -8.76 -7.60 -6.39
N ALA A 123 -7.55 -7.90 -6.89
CA ALA A 123 -7.25 -9.20 -7.50
C ALA A 123 -7.23 -10.33 -6.46
N ILE A 124 -6.71 -10.05 -5.25
CA ILE A 124 -6.52 -11.06 -4.22
C ILE A 124 -7.71 -11.17 -3.28
N TYR A 125 -8.54 -10.13 -3.11
CA TYR A 125 -9.68 -10.17 -2.20
C TYR A 125 -10.67 -11.33 -2.48
N PRO A 126 -11.13 -11.57 -3.73
CA PRO A 126 -12.01 -12.70 -4.04
C PRO A 126 -11.40 -14.05 -3.63
N ILE A 127 -10.10 -14.19 -3.88
CA ILE A 127 -9.34 -15.40 -3.58
C ILE A 127 -9.18 -15.57 -2.06
N ALA A 128 -8.87 -14.49 -1.35
CA ALA A 128 -8.75 -14.48 0.10
C ALA A 128 -10.09 -14.82 0.77
N VAL A 129 -11.20 -14.32 0.24
CA VAL A 129 -12.56 -14.63 0.69
C VAL A 129 -12.83 -16.14 0.59
N ALA A 130 -12.60 -16.74 -0.58
CA ALA A 130 -12.79 -18.18 -0.77
C ALA A 130 -11.91 -19.00 0.18
N LEU A 131 -10.62 -18.65 0.27
CA LEU A 131 -9.67 -19.38 1.09
C LEU A 131 -9.94 -19.28 2.59
N PHE A 132 -10.36 -18.10 3.08
CA PHE A 132 -10.74 -17.93 4.48
C PHE A 132 -12.05 -18.65 4.79
N ARG A 133 -12.98 -18.72 3.83
CA ARG A 133 -14.22 -19.49 3.97
C ARG A 133 -13.92 -20.98 4.09
N ASP A 134 -13.10 -21.53 3.19
CA ASP A 134 -12.70 -22.95 3.21
C ASP A 134 -11.92 -23.31 4.48
N ALA A 135 -11.07 -22.41 4.96
CA ALA A 135 -10.32 -22.58 6.20
C ALA A 135 -11.11 -22.24 7.47
N ASN A 136 -12.38 -21.84 7.34
CA ASN A 136 -13.23 -21.36 8.43
C ASN A 136 -12.59 -20.27 9.31
N VAL A 137 -11.87 -19.33 8.69
CA VAL A 137 -11.20 -18.19 9.35
C VAL A 137 -12.09 -16.94 9.25
N PRO A 138 -12.23 -16.11 10.31
CA PRO A 138 -13.09 -14.92 10.27
C PRO A 138 -12.75 -13.95 9.13
N LYS A 139 -13.77 -13.56 8.35
CA LYS A 139 -13.63 -12.60 7.23
C LYS A 139 -12.97 -11.27 7.63
N ARG A 140 -13.21 -10.81 8.86
CA ARG A 140 -12.63 -9.56 9.40
C ARG A 140 -11.09 -9.54 9.45
N LEU A 141 -10.44 -10.70 9.33
CA LEU A 141 -8.97 -10.81 9.34
C LEU A 141 -8.36 -10.66 7.94
N ILE A 142 -9.16 -10.71 6.87
CA ILE A 142 -8.67 -10.54 5.48
C ILE A 142 -7.96 -9.20 5.29
N PRO A 143 -8.52 -8.03 5.71
CA PRO A 143 -7.80 -6.76 5.59
C PRO A 143 -6.45 -6.76 6.32
N GLY A 144 -6.36 -7.45 7.47
CA GLY A 144 -5.10 -7.58 8.21
C GLY A 144 -4.06 -8.43 7.47
N ALA A 145 -4.48 -9.51 6.82
CA ALA A 145 -3.59 -10.35 6.01
C ALA A 145 -3.10 -9.61 4.75
N LEU A 146 -4.00 -8.91 4.05
CA LEU A 146 -3.64 -8.04 2.92
C LEU A 146 -2.69 -6.93 3.37
N ALA A 147 -2.98 -6.29 4.50
CA ALA A 147 -2.14 -5.23 5.09
C ALA A 147 -0.73 -5.73 5.40
N LEU A 148 -0.59 -6.89 6.05
CA LEU A 148 0.70 -7.45 6.40
C LEU A 148 1.55 -7.79 5.16
N GLY A 149 0.93 -8.39 4.13
CA GLY A 149 1.66 -8.78 2.92
C GLY A 149 2.02 -7.58 2.03
N ALA A 150 1.10 -6.63 1.86
CA ALA A 150 1.26 -5.54 0.89
C ALA A 150 1.82 -4.24 1.49
N PHE A 151 1.56 -3.93 2.76
CA PHE A 151 1.89 -2.62 3.34
C PHE A 151 2.99 -2.65 4.40
N ALA A 152 3.42 -3.83 4.87
CA ALA A 152 4.41 -3.92 5.94
C ALA A 152 5.83 -4.12 5.40
N PHE A 153 6.32 -5.36 5.41
CA PHE A 153 7.74 -5.67 5.22
C PHE A 153 8.21 -5.46 3.77
N THR A 154 7.38 -5.81 2.80
CA THR A 154 7.68 -5.65 1.36
C THR A 154 7.76 -4.19 0.95
N MET A 155 6.88 -3.36 1.49
CA MET A 155 6.88 -1.93 1.24
C MET A 155 8.03 -1.20 1.95
N SER A 156 8.41 -1.64 3.17
CA SER A 156 9.23 -0.81 4.07
C SER A 156 10.66 -1.29 4.31
N ALA A 157 10.95 -2.59 4.23
CA ALA A 157 12.27 -3.12 4.61
C ALA A 157 12.89 -4.11 3.63
N MET A 158 12.10 -4.71 2.75
CA MET A 158 12.65 -5.71 1.83
C MET A 158 13.62 -5.03 0.85
N PRO A 159 14.89 -5.48 0.79
CA PRO A 159 15.87 -4.89 -0.12
C PRO A 159 15.42 -4.99 -1.57
N GLY A 160 15.64 -3.94 -2.36
CA GLY A 160 15.24 -3.91 -3.76
C GLY A 160 13.77 -3.56 -4.00
N SER A 161 12.99 -3.29 -2.94
CA SER A 161 11.58 -2.92 -3.08
C SER A 161 11.41 -1.63 -3.90
N PRO A 162 10.56 -1.63 -4.95
CA PRO A 162 10.31 -0.45 -5.78
C PRO A 162 9.35 0.56 -5.12
N ALA A 163 9.00 0.36 -3.84
CA ALA A 163 7.99 1.16 -3.17
C ALA A 163 8.36 2.65 -3.07
N ILE A 164 7.39 3.52 -3.37
CA ILE A 164 7.53 4.98 -3.35
C ILE A 164 8.12 5.51 -2.03
N PRO A 165 7.69 5.03 -0.83
CA PRO A 165 8.27 5.48 0.43
C PRO A 165 9.77 5.23 0.57
N ASN A 166 10.32 4.23 -0.15
CA ASN A 166 11.75 3.96 -0.18
C ASN A 166 12.44 4.74 -1.29
N ALA A 167 11.78 4.93 -2.43
CA ALA A 167 12.31 5.64 -3.58
C ALA A 167 12.61 7.12 -3.31
N ILE A 168 11.71 7.80 -2.58
CA ILE A 168 11.84 9.22 -2.27
C ILE A 168 13.11 9.56 -1.48
N PRO A 169 13.42 8.91 -0.35
CA PRO A 169 14.57 9.27 0.49
C PRO A 169 15.94 8.88 -0.09
N MET A 170 16.02 7.91 -1.02
CA MET A 170 17.30 7.38 -1.52
C MET A 170 18.29 8.45 -2.03
N PRO A 171 17.88 9.40 -2.91
CA PRO A 171 18.78 10.45 -3.39
C PRO A 171 19.24 11.39 -2.28
N PHE A 172 18.41 11.63 -1.26
CA PHE A 172 18.73 12.53 -0.15
C PHE A 172 19.74 11.93 0.81
N PHE A 173 19.70 10.60 1.01
CA PHE A 173 20.66 9.90 1.89
C PHE A 173 21.85 9.29 1.14
N GLY A 174 21.91 9.42 -0.19
CA GLY A 174 22.95 8.79 -1.01
C GLY A 174 22.91 7.26 -0.96
N THR A 175 21.72 6.68 -0.79
CA THR A 175 21.51 5.23 -0.70
C THR A 175 20.93 4.67 -2.00
N THR A 176 21.00 3.34 -2.15
CA THR A 176 20.40 2.60 -3.27
C THR A 176 19.30 1.68 -2.78
N ALA A 177 18.52 1.10 -3.71
CA ALA A 177 17.42 0.21 -3.36
C ALA A 177 17.88 -1.03 -2.57
N PHE A 178 19.15 -1.40 -2.72
CA PHE A 178 19.79 -2.50 -2.02
C PHE A 178 20.72 -2.04 -0.89
N ALA A 179 20.59 -0.81 -0.40
CA ALA A 179 21.37 -0.35 0.75
C ALA A 179 21.07 -1.19 2.00
N ALA A 180 22.12 -1.58 2.72
CA ALA A 180 22.05 -2.39 3.94
C ALA A 180 21.13 -3.64 3.84
N PRO A 181 21.35 -4.55 2.87
CA PRO A 181 20.41 -5.61 2.56
C PRO A 181 20.24 -6.61 3.71
N GLY A 182 21.30 -6.85 4.50
CA GLY A 182 21.24 -7.70 5.69
C GLY A 182 20.26 -7.15 6.75
N LEU A 183 20.33 -5.84 7.03
CA LEU A 183 19.39 -5.20 7.97
C LEU A 183 17.97 -5.21 7.42
N GLY A 184 17.80 -4.98 6.11
CA GLY A 184 16.49 -5.06 5.45
C GLY A 184 15.84 -6.45 5.55
N LEU A 185 16.63 -7.52 5.34
CA LEU A 185 16.15 -8.89 5.52
C LEU A 185 15.78 -9.21 6.97
N ILE A 186 16.60 -8.77 7.94
CA ILE A 186 16.31 -8.95 9.38
C ILE A 186 15.02 -8.21 9.75
N ALA A 187 14.88 -6.95 9.38
CA ALA A 187 13.67 -6.16 9.65
C ALA A 187 12.44 -6.77 8.96
N SER A 188 12.60 -7.28 7.74
CA SER A 188 11.52 -7.96 7.02
C SER A 188 11.07 -9.24 7.72
N ALA A 189 12.02 -10.05 8.19
CA ALA A 189 11.73 -11.27 8.94
C ALA A 189 11.04 -10.97 10.27
N ILE A 190 11.46 -9.91 10.98
CA ILE A 190 10.81 -9.47 12.22
C ILE A 190 9.37 -9.01 11.95
N MET A 191 9.16 -8.15 10.95
CA MET A 191 7.83 -7.65 10.61
C MET A 191 6.88 -8.77 10.16
N LEU A 192 7.35 -9.68 9.29
CA LEU A 192 6.59 -10.85 8.86
C LEU A 192 6.29 -11.77 10.06
N GLY A 193 7.30 -12.08 10.87
CA GLY A 193 7.18 -12.97 12.02
C GLY A 193 6.21 -12.45 13.07
N LEU A 194 6.36 -11.19 13.50
CA LEU A 194 5.47 -10.56 14.48
C LEU A 194 4.06 -10.36 13.94
N GLY A 195 3.93 -9.98 12.66
CA GLY A 195 2.63 -9.85 12.01
C GLY A 195 1.89 -11.17 11.89
N MET A 196 2.58 -12.24 11.46
CA MET A 196 2.01 -13.59 11.39
C MET A 196 1.67 -14.12 12.79
N LEU A 197 2.53 -13.88 13.78
CA LEU A 197 2.26 -14.26 15.17
C LEU A 197 0.98 -13.57 15.69
N TRP A 198 0.79 -12.29 15.38
CA TRP A 198 -0.41 -11.56 15.76
C TRP A 198 -1.66 -12.09 15.04
N LEU A 199 -1.60 -12.27 13.71
CA LEU A 199 -2.73 -12.79 12.94
C LEU A 199 -3.10 -14.20 13.39
N ASN A 200 -2.14 -15.10 13.55
CA ASN A 200 -2.39 -16.47 14.02
C ASN A 200 -2.96 -16.50 15.44
N ARG A 201 -2.51 -15.60 16.33
CA ARG A 201 -3.14 -15.44 17.65
C ARG A 201 -4.59 -14.99 17.55
N ARG A 202 -4.93 -14.08 16.63
CA ARG A 202 -6.32 -13.66 16.40
C ARG A 202 -7.17 -14.78 15.81
N VAL A 203 -6.63 -15.58 14.90
CA VAL A 203 -7.31 -16.77 14.37
C VAL A 203 -7.56 -17.78 15.49
N ALA A 204 -6.54 -18.10 16.31
CA ALA A 204 -6.68 -19.04 17.42
C ALA A 204 -7.69 -18.56 18.47
N GLN A 205 -7.68 -17.25 18.80
CA GLN A 205 -8.63 -16.65 19.72
C GLN A 205 -10.07 -16.74 19.19
N ALA A 206 -10.28 -16.43 17.91
CA ALA A 206 -11.59 -16.50 17.26
C ALA A 206 -12.10 -17.95 17.19
N SER A 207 -11.23 -18.89 16.81
CA SER A 207 -11.55 -20.32 16.79
C SER A 207 -11.93 -20.84 18.18
N ALA A 208 -11.22 -20.43 19.23
CA ALA A 208 -11.54 -20.79 20.62
C ALA A 208 -12.88 -20.22 21.10
N SER A 209 -13.32 -19.08 20.55
CA SER A 209 -14.65 -18.50 20.81
C SER A 209 -15.74 -19.04 19.87
N GLY A 210 -15.44 -20.01 19.00
CA GLY A 210 -16.38 -20.54 18.00
C GLY A 210 -16.68 -19.59 16.85
N GLU A 211 -15.90 -18.52 16.68
CA GLU A 211 -16.04 -17.56 15.57
C GLU A 211 -15.30 -18.10 14.33
N GLY A 212 -16.08 -18.64 13.39
CA GLY A 212 -15.62 -19.07 12.07
C GLY A 212 -15.72 -17.95 11.02
N TYR A 213 -15.85 -18.33 9.75
CA TYR A 213 -16.01 -17.36 8.65
C TYR A 213 -17.25 -16.46 8.82
N GLY A 214 -18.33 -17.00 9.38
CA GLY A 214 -19.62 -16.31 9.51
C GLY A 214 -20.51 -16.42 8.27
N GLN A 215 -21.72 -15.87 8.34
CA GLN A 215 -22.59 -15.69 7.18
C GLN A 215 -22.44 -14.24 6.69
N HIS A 216 -21.82 -14.08 5.53
CA HIS A 216 -21.61 -12.78 4.92
C HIS A 216 -22.12 -12.82 3.48
N GLU A 217 -22.84 -11.77 3.07
CA GLU A 217 -22.95 -11.44 1.65
C GLU A 217 -21.55 -11.04 1.20
N ASP A 218 -20.88 -11.95 0.51
CA ASP A 218 -19.63 -11.65 -0.12
C ASP A 218 -19.97 -10.87 -1.38
N ASN A 219 -20.00 -9.54 -1.26
CA ASN A 219 -19.98 -8.59 -2.38
C ASN A 219 -18.64 -8.70 -3.13
N VAL A 220 -18.30 -9.91 -3.57
CA VAL A 220 -17.25 -10.14 -4.54
C VAL A 220 -17.78 -9.54 -5.83
N PRO A 221 -17.14 -8.51 -6.39
CA PRO A 221 -17.48 -8.09 -7.73
C PRO A 221 -17.29 -9.30 -8.63
N GLU A 222 -18.37 -9.83 -9.20
CA GLU A 222 -18.26 -10.86 -10.24
C GLU A 222 -17.48 -10.22 -11.37
N THR A 223 -16.23 -10.64 -11.59
CA THR A 223 -15.54 -10.32 -12.83
C THR A 223 -16.10 -11.23 -13.91
N THR A 224 -17.31 -10.95 -14.35
CA THR A 224 -17.95 -11.61 -15.47
C THR A 224 -17.19 -11.23 -16.75
N PRO A 225 -16.93 -12.15 -17.69
CA PRO A 225 -16.30 -11.85 -18.97
C PRO A 225 -16.94 -10.67 -19.72
N GLU A 226 -18.25 -10.45 -19.52
CA GLU A 226 -19.02 -9.33 -20.08
C GLU A 226 -18.50 -7.94 -19.66
N MET A 227 -17.87 -7.82 -18.48
CA MET A 227 -17.34 -6.55 -17.98
C MET A 227 -16.03 -6.15 -18.69
N ARG A 228 -15.35 -7.10 -19.38
CA ARG A 228 -14.24 -6.83 -20.31
C ARG A 228 -14.71 -6.34 -21.68
N GLU A 229 -15.91 -6.72 -22.13
CA GLU A 229 -16.44 -6.30 -23.44
C GLU A 229 -16.99 -4.87 -23.41
N ILE A 230 -17.57 -4.43 -22.28
CA ILE A 230 -18.14 -3.07 -22.16
C ILE A 230 -17.04 -1.99 -22.18
N THR A 231 -15.84 -2.28 -21.67
CA THR A 231 -14.70 -1.34 -21.72
C THR A 231 -13.99 -1.30 -23.08
N GLN A 232 -14.23 -2.28 -23.97
CA GLN A 232 -13.71 -2.27 -25.34
C GLN A 232 -14.65 -1.62 -26.36
N THR A 233 -15.93 -1.44 -26.01
CA THR A 233 -16.95 -0.91 -26.92
C THR A 233 -17.30 0.57 -26.68
N GLU A 234 -16.84 1.16 -25.58
CA GLU A 234 -16.97 2.61 -25.30
C GLU A 234 -15.62 3.35 -25.48
N GLY A 235 -15.03 3.21 -26.66
CA GLY A 235 -13.97 4.08 -27.16
C GLY A 235 -14.52 5.28 -27.92
#